data_AF-A0A917NCT6-F1
#
_entry.id   AF-A0A917NCT6-F1
#
_cell.length_a   1.000
_cell.length_b   1.000
_cell.length_c   1.000
_cell.angle_alpha   90.00
_cell.angle_beta   90.00
_cell.angle_gamma   90.00
#
_symmetry.space_group_name_H-M   'P 1'
#
loop_
_entity.id
_entity.type
_entity.pdbx_description
1 polymer ?
#
loop_
_entity_poly.entity_id
_entity_poly.type
_entity_poly.pdbx_seq_one_letter_code
_entity_poly.pdbx_strand_id
1 'polypeptide(L)' 'MDLATRCCDLPYEQLREEIEIAVRARAEARSRGSAADAEVAESVLNWFLEELADRLRNGAQREPVPQ' A
#
# COMPACT_ATOMS: atom_id res chain seq x y z
N MET A 1 1.98 20.46 0.76
CA MET A 1 1.00 19.39 0.49
C MET A 1 1.65 18.10 0.90
N ASP A 2 1.09 17.45 1.91
CA ASP A 2 1.64 16.25 2.54
C ASP A 2 1.21 15.01 1.72
N LEU A 3 2.20 14.20 1.29
CA LEU A 3 1.96 12.96 0.56
C LEU A 3 1.16 11.96 1.40
N ALA A 4 1.30 11.99 2.73
CA ALA A 4 0.58 11.10 3.63
C ALA A 4 -0.94 11.34 3.62
N THR A 5 -1.39 12.58 3.34
CA THR A 5 -2.82 12.90 3.33
C THR A 5 -3.57 12.36 2.10
N ARG A 6 -2.88 11.99 1.01
CA ARG A 6 -3.56 11.60 -0.24
C ARG A 6 -3.89 10.12 -0.36
N CYS A 7 -3.21 9.21 0.36
CA CYS A 7 -3.43 7.78 0.13
C CYS A 7 -4.32 7.05 1.13
N CYS A 8 -4.68 7.67 2.27
CA CYS A 8 -5.67 7.10 3.20
C CYS A 8 -7.09 7.01 2.60
N ASP A 9 -7.39 7.78 1.53
CA ASP A 9 -8.71 7.82 0.89
C ASP A 9 -8.79 7.06 -0.45
N LEU A 10 -7.74 6.35 -0.87
CA LEU A 10 -7.77 5.66 -2.17
C LEU A 10 -8.86 4.57 -2.19
N PRO A 11 -9.67 4.44 -3.24
CA PRO A 11 -10.49 3.25 -3.47
C PRO A 11 -9.63 1.97 -3.53
N TYR A 12 -10.24 0.81 -3.26
CA TYR A 12 -9.52 -0.48 -3.24
C TYR A 12 -8.71 -0.75 -4.51
N GLU A 13 -9.28 -0.49 -5.70
CA GLU A 13 -8.59 -0.68 -6.97
C GLU A 13 -7.36 0.23 -7.12
N GLN A 14 -7.45 1.49 -6.66
CA GLN A 14 -6.31 2.41 -6.71
C GLN A 14 -5.24 2.00 -5.69
N LEU A 15 -5.62 1.58 -4.48
CA LEU A 15 -4.68 1.04 -3.49
C LEU A 15 -3.94 -0.19 -4.05
N ARG A 16 -4.64 -1.07 -4.75
CA ARG A 16 -4.03 -2.22 -5.43
C ARG A 16 -3.05 -1.80 -6.52
N GLU A 17 -3.41 -0.83 -7.36
CA GLU A 17 -2.52 -0.30 -8.41
C GLU A 17 -1.23 0.29 -7.82
N GLU A 18 -1.33 1.05 -6.73
CA GLU A 18 -0.17 1.62 -6.03
C GLU A 18 0.73 0.53 -5.42
N ILE A 19 0.15 -0.53 -4.84
CA ILE A 19 0.91 -1.70 -4.37
C ILE A 19 1.67 -2.35 -5.52
N GLU A 20 1.03 -2.56 -6.67
CA GLU A 20 1.68 -3.14 -7.85
C GLU A 20 2.84 -2.25 -8.36
N ILE A 21 2.66 -0.92 -8.35
CA ILE A 21 3.70 0.05 -8.71
C ILE A 21 4.89 -0.06 -7.74
N ALA A 22 4.65 -0.05 -6.43
CA ALA A 22 5.70 -0.16 -5.41
C ALA A 22 6.48 -1.49 -5.53
N VAL A 23 5.79 -2.59 -5.81
CA VAL A 23 6.44 -3.90 -6.08
C VAL A 23 7.35 -3.84 -7.30
N ARG A 24 6.87 -3.24 -8.41
CA ARG A 24 7.68 -3.07 -9.63
C ARG A 24 8.90 -2.17 -9.37
N ALA A 25 8.71 -1.03 -8.72
CA ALA A 25 9.79 -0.11 -8.37
C ALA A 25 10.88 -0.78 -7.51
N ARG A 26 10.48 -1.58 -6.52
CA ARG A 26 11.42 -2.36 -5.69
C ARG A 26 12.20 -3.38 -6.52
N ALA A 27 11.53 -4.09 -7.42
CA ALA A 27 12.19 -5.07 -8.29
C ALA A 27 13.20 -4.41 -9.25
N GLU A 28 12.84 -3.26 -9.81
CA GLU A 28 13.73 -2.47 -10.67
C GLU A 28 14.91 -1.89 -9.91
N ALA A 29 14.70 -1.37 -8.69
CA ALA A 29 15.79 -0.86 -7.86
C ALA A 29 16.79 -1.97 -7.52
N ARG A 30 16.30 -3.16 -7.15
CA ARG A 30 17.13 -4.34 -6.90
C ARG A 30 17.89 -4.80 -8.15
N SER A 31 17.26 -4.80 -9.33
CA SER A 31 17.93 -5.19 -10.58
C SER A 31 19.03 -4.21 -11.00
N ARG A 32 18.86 -2.92 -10.68
CA ARG A 32 19.86 -1.87 -10.90
C ARG A 32 20.93 -1.79 -9.81
N GLY A 33 20.82 -2.60 -8.74
CA GLY A 33 21.75 -2.58 -7.61
C GLY A 33 21.63 -1.35 -6.70
N SER A 34 20.53 -0.60 -6.78
CA SER A 34 20.28 0.56 -5.93
C SER A 34 19.61 0.15 -4.63
N ALA A 35 20.40 0.02 -3.57
CA ALA A 35 19.90 -0.37 -2.24
C ALA A 35 18.96 0.70 -1.64
N ALA A 36 19.30 1.98 -1.80
CA ALA A 36 18.49 3.09 -1.28
C ALA A 36 17.11 3.15 -1.93
N ASP A 37 17.03 3.04 -3.26
CA ASP A 37 15.75 3.06 -3.97
C ASP A 37 14.90 1.83 -3.62
N ALA A 38 15.55 0.68 -3.41
CA ALA A 38 14.86 -0.55 -3.01
C ALA A 38 14.26 -0.40 -1.60
N GLU A 39 14.99 0.21 -0.66
CA GLU A 39 14.53 0.47 0.71
C GLU A 39 13.37 1.47 0.74
N VAL A 40 13.43 2.54 -0.08
CA VAL A 40 12.33 3.48 -0.23
C VAL A 40 11.09 2.80 -0.79
N ALA A 41 11.22 2.04 -1.88
CA ALA A 41 10.10 1.31 -2.46
C ALA A 41 9.52 0.26 -1.50
N GLU A 42 10.35 -0.38 -0.69
CA GLU A 42 9.93 -1.33 0.34
C GLU A 42 9.18 -0.66 1.49
N SER A 43 9.62 0.53 1.92
CA SER A 43 8.92 1.33 2.94
C SER A 43 7.53 1.77 2.46
N VAL A 44 7.44 2.22 1.21
CA VAL A 44 6.16 2.60 0.57
C VAL A 44 5.24 1.38 0.44
N LEU A 45 5.77 0.24 0.01
CA LEU A 45 5.00 -1.00 -0.10
C LEU A 45 4.45 -1.45 1.26
N ASN A 46 5.27 -1.43 2.31
CA ASN A 46 4.83 -1.80 3.66
C ASN A 46 3.69 -0.92 4.15
N TRP A 47 3.78 0.39 3.91
CA TRP A 47 2.72 1.32 4.29
C TRP A 47 1.39 1.02 3.60
N PHE A 48 1.39 0.73 2.29
CA PHE A 48 0.15 0.34 1.58
C PHE A 48 -0.41 -1.00 2.05
N LEU A 49 0.44 -1.96 2.40
CA LEU A 49 0.02 -3.26 2.94
C LEU A 49 -0.61 -3.13 4.33
N GLU A 50 -0.08 -2.24 5.18
CA GLU A 50 -0.66 -1.91 6.48
C GLU A 50 -2.05 -1.28 6.33
N GLU A 51 -2.18 -0.30 5.43
CA GLU A 51 -3.47 0.33 5.11
C GLU A 51 -4.49 -0.70 4.59
N LEU A 52 -4.08 -1.61 3.69
CA LEU A 52 -4.92 -2.70 3.22
C LEU A 52 -5.36 -3.62 4.36
N ALA A 53 -4.43 -3.99 5.25
CA ALA A 53 -4.71 -4.85 6.40
C ALA A 53 -5.68 -4.18 7.39
N ASP A 54 -5.53 -2.88 7.64
CA ASP A 54 -6.45 -2.09 8.46
C ASP A 54 -7.86 -2.05 7.86
N ARG A 55 -7.96 -1.82 6.55
CA ARG A 55 -9.26 -1.82 5.85
C ARG A 55 -9.93 -3.18 5.87
N LEU A 56 -9.19 -4.26 5.67
CA LEU A 56 -9.73 -5.62 5.76
C LEU A 56 -10.21 -5.93 7.18
N ARG A 57 -9.45 -5.54 8.22
CA ARG A 57 -9.87 -5.69 9.62
C ARG A 57 -11.14 -4.88 9.93
N ASN A 58 -11.21 -3.63 9.50
CA ASN A 58 -12.35 -2.75 9.75
C ASN A 58 -13.59 -3.12 8.89
N GLY A 59 -13.38 -3.60 7.68
CA GLY A 59 -14.43 -4.12 6.80
C GLY A 59 -15.04 -5.42 7.32
N ALA A 60 -14.20 -6.33 7.84
CA ALA A 60 -14.66 -7.57 8.48
C ALA A 60 -15.41 -7.32 9.80
N GLN A 61 -15.11 -6.23 10.51
CA GLN A 61 -15.86 -5.83 11.71
C GLN A 61 -17.19 -5.13 11.41
N ARG A 62 -17.51 -4.87 10.14
CA ARG A 62 -18.73 -4.20 9.67
C ARG A 62 -19.74 -5.13 8.99
N GLU A 63 -19.69 -6.45 9.22
CA GLU A 63 -20.86 -7.28 8.92
C GLU A 63 -22.00 -6.89 9.87
N PRO A 64 -23.14 -6.36 9.39
CA PRO A 64 -24.30 -6.20 10.23
C PRO A 64 -24.78 -7.60 10.63
N VAL A 65 -24.84 -7.85 11.93
CA VAL A 65 -25.62 -8.96 12.49
C VAL A 65 -27.03 -8.85 11.89
N PRO A 66 -27.54 -9.88 11.18
CA PRO A 66 -28.91 -9.84 10.68
C PRO A 66 -29.85 -9.77 11.89
N GLN A 67 -30.62 -8.69 11.98
CA GLN A 67 -31.79 -8.58 12.87
C GLN A 67 -32.99 -9.28 12.23
#